data_AF-A0A7U9X417-F1
#
_entry.id   AF-A0A7U9X417-F1
#
_cell.length_a   1.000
_cell.length_b   1.000
_cell.length_c   1.000
_cell.angle_alpha   90.00
_cell.angle_beta   90.00
_cell.angle_gamma   90.00
#
_symmetry.space_group_name_H-M   'P 1'
#
loop_
_entity.id
_entity.type
_entity.pdbx_description
1 polymer ?
#
loop_
_entity_poly.entity_id
_entity_poly.type
_entity_poly.pdbx_seq_one_letter_code
_entity_poly.pdbx_strand_id
1 'polypeptide(L)'
;MDKYLNSFRDMISLRGLAEHILINYCTYICANLDYLSGILHKMPDLKQKTMTALMYSSDLCIGEVCSLRYEDVDRKNLRLHITHGKNRHDRYAILSKAALDLLTRYCFEYGKPRGGGLFPKQNGHNHNISPSFEK
;
A
#
# COMPACT_ATOMS: atom_id res chain seq x y z
N MET A 1 -13.21 7.01 -7.16
CA MET A 1 -13.39 5.58 -6.85
C MET A 1 -14.55 5.00 -7.64
N ASP A 2 -15.61 5.79 -7.82
CA ASP A 2 -16.86 5.40 -8.49
C ASP A 2 -16.68 4.99 -9.95
N LYS A 3 -15.78 5.64 -10.69
CA LYS A 3 -15.51 5.29 -12.10
C LYS A 3 -14.93 3.87 -12.25
N TYR A 4 -14.13 3.42 -11.28
CA TYR A 4 -13.57 2.07 -11.27
C TYR A 4 -14.63 1.03 -10.91
N LEU A 5 -15.47 1.33 -9.91
CA LEU A 5 -16.60 0.49 -9.51
C LEU A 5 -17.62 0.34 -10.64
N ASN A 6 -17.90 1.41 -11.39
CA ASN A 6 -18.79 1.36 -12.55
C ASN A 6 -18.20 0.50 -13.67
N SER A 7 -16.93 0.67 -14.03
CA SER A 7 -16.28 -0.18 -15.04
C SER A 7 -16.14 -1.65 -14.58
N PHE A 8 -15.95 -1.90 -13.29
CA PHE A 8 -15.91 -3.24 -12.70
C PHE A 8 -17.29 -3.91 -12.71
N ARG A 9 -18.34 -3.14 -12.40
CA ARG A 9 -19.74 -3.55 -12.55
C ARG A 9 -20.05 -3.94 -13.98
N ASP A 10 -19.68 -3.10 -14.95
CA ASP A 10 -19.89 -3.40 -16.38
C ASP A 10 -19.12 -4.66 -16.82
N MET A 11 -17.86 -4.80 -16.39
CA MET A 11 -17.03 -5.97 -16.72
C MET A 11 -17.60 -7.29 -16.15
N ILE A 12 -18.20 -7.26 -14.96
CA ILE A 12 -18.77 -8.45 -14.33
C ILE A 12 -20.19 -8.74 -14.84
N SER A 13 -20.99 -7.72 -15.15
CA SER A 13 -22.28 -7.90 -15.81
C SER A 13 -22.11 -8.60 -17.18
N LEU A 14 -21.03 -8.32 -17.91
CA LEU A 14 -20.66 -9.02 -19.15
C LEU A 14 -20.27 -10.49 -18.96
N ARG A 15 -19.95 -10.93 -17.73
CA ARG A 15 -19.59 -12.32 -17.38
C ARG A 15 -20.80 -13.15 -16.93
N GLY A 16 -22.01 -12.58 -16.92
CA GLY A 16 -23.23 -13.29 -16.51
C GLY A 16 -23.31 -13.61 -15.01
N LEU A 17 -22.51 -12.95 -14.17
CA LEU A 17 -22.61 -13.08 -12.72
C LEU A 17 -23.91 -12.45 -12.23
N ALA A 18 -24.57 -13.12 -11.28
CA ALA A 18 -25.80 -12.61 -10.70
C ALA A 18 -25.56 -11.31 -9.91
N GLU A 19 -26.51 -10.38 -10.01
CA GLU A 19 -26.41 -9.03 -9.42
C GLU A 19 -26.11 -9.06 -7.92
N HIS A 20 -26.68 -10.00 -7.17
CA HIS A 20 -26.44 -10.16 -5.73
C HIS A 20 -24.98 -10.54 -5.40
N ILE A 21 -24.30 -11.28 -6.27
CA ILE A 21 -22.88 -11.61 -6.10
C ILE A 21 -22.04 -10.34 -6.30
N LEU A 22 -22.36 -9.54 -7.31
CA LEU A 22 -21.70 -8.25 -7.54
C LEU A 22 -21.87 -7.31 -6.34
N ILE A 23 -23.09 -7.19 -5.81
CA ILE A 23 -23.37 -6.36 -4.63
C ILE A 23 -22.56 -6.86 -3.42
N ASN A 24 -22.47 -8.17 -3.19
CA ASN A 24 -21.68 -8.73 -2.10
C ASN A 24 -20.18 -8.43 -2.26
N TYR A 25 -19.62 -8.59 -3.46
CA TYR A 25 -18.20 -8.26 -3.71
C TYR A 25 -17.92 -6.77 -3.58
N CYS A 26 -18.76 -5.90 -4.15
CA CYS A 26 -18.60 -4.45 -4.02
C CYS A 26 -18.73 -4.01 -2.56
N THR A 27 -19.72 -4.52 -1.82
CA THR A 27 -19.90 -4.23 -0.39
C THR A 27 -18.70 -4.68 0.42
N TYR A 28 -18.16 -5.88 0.16
CA TYR A 28 -16.96 -6.38 0.81
C TYR A 28 -15.74 -5.50 0.53
N ILE A 29 -15.53 -5.12 -0.73
CA ILE A 29 -14.41 -4.26 -1.12
C ILE A 29 -14.53 -2.89 -0.45
N CYS A 30 -15.70 -2.25 -0.49
CA CYS A 30 -15.93 -0.95 0.14
C CYS A 30 -15.71 -1.02 1.66
N ALA A 31 -16.31 -2.00 2.35
CA ALA A 31 -16.15 -2.16 3.79
C ALA A 31 -14.68 -2.42 4.18
N ASN A 32 -13.96 -3.20 3.37
CA ASN A 32 -12.54 -3.44 3.60
C ASN A 32 -11.70 -2.17 3.40
N LEU A 33 -11.96 -1.41 2.33
CA LEU A 33 -11.28 -0.13 2.09
C LEU A 33 -11.56 0.90 3.21
N ASP A 34 -12.81 0.98 3.69
CA ASP A 34 -13.17 1.86 4.81
C ASP A 34 -12.48 1.43 6.11
N TYR A 35 -12.45 0.12 6.39
CA TYR A 35 -11.73 -0.43 7.54
C TYR A 35 -10.23 -0.11 7.48
N LEU A 36 -9.60 -0.30 6.31
CA LEU A 36 -8.20 0.02 6.09
C LEU A 36 -7.91 1.52 6.22
N SER A 37 -8.79 2.38 5.71
CA SER A 37 -8.71 3.82 5.90
C SER A 37 -8.76 4.19 7.38
N GLY A 38 -9.66 3.57 8.14
CA GLY A 38 -9.77 3.74 9.59
C GLY A 38 -8.49 3.32 10.33
N ILE A 39 -7.91 2.18 9.98
CA ILE A 39 -6.63 1.71 10.55
C ILE A 39 -5.50 2.68 10.20
N LEU A 40 -5.36 3.06 8.94
CA LEU A 40 -4.33 4.00 8.48
C LEU A 40 -4.42 5.34 9.18
N HIS A 41 -5.64 5.79 9.53
CA HIS A 41 -5.83 7.02 10.27
C HIS A 41 -5.40 6.88 11.74
N LYS A 42 -5.68 5.73 12.37
CA LYS A 42 -5.34 5.44 13.76
C LYS A 42 -3.87 5.05 14.00
N MET A 43 -3.12 4.66 12.96
CA MET A 43 -1.71 4.31 13.08
C MET A 43 -0.86 5.52 13.53
N PRO A 44 -0.21 5.45 14.70
CA PRO A 44 0.62 6.57 15.20
C PRO A 44 1.98 6.62 14.51
N ASP A 45 2.51 5.48 14.09
CA ASP A 45 3.83 5.38 13.47
C ASP A 45 3.77 5.66 11.96
N LEU A 46 4.46 6.72 11.53
CA LEU A 46 4.48 7.15 10.13
C LEU A 46 5.11 6.09 9.22
N LYS A 47 6.06 5.30 9.73
CA LYS A 47 6.66 4.19 8.99
C LYS A 47 5.62 3.12 8.66
N GLN A 48 4.94 2.57 9.66
CA GLN A 48 3.87 1.56 9.46
C GLN A 48 2.75 2.08 8.56
N LYS A 49 2.34 3.33 8.74
CA LYS A 49 1.32 3.99 7.92
C LYS A 49 1.73 4.08 6.45
N THR A 50 2.97 4.48 6.19
CA THR A 50 3.51 4.58 4.83
C THR A 50 3.67 3.21 4.18
N MET A 51 4.17 2.21 4.91
CA MET A 51 4.28 0.84 4.41
C MET A 51 2.91 0.26 4.03
N THR A 52 1.92 0.42 4.90
CA THR A 52 0.55 -0.07 4.66
C THR A 52 -0.07 0.63 3.45
N ALA A 53 0.09 1.95 3.34
CA ALA A 53 -0.39 2.70 2.17
C ALA A 53 0.25 2.23 0.86
N LEU A 54 1.55 1.91 0.85
CA LEU A 54 2.22 1.36 -0.34
C LEU A 54 1.72 -0.04 -0.69
N MET A 55 1.51 -0.91 0.31
CA MET A 55 1.00 -2.25 0.07
C MET A 55 -0.36 -2.22 -0.63
N TYR A 56 -1.31 -1.44 -0.11
CA TYR A 56 -2.68 -1.42 -0.63
C TYR A 56 -2.86 -0.56 -1.87
N SER A 57 -2.09 0.53 -2.03
CA SER A 57 -2.25 1.41 -3.19
C SER A 57 -1.40 1.01 -4.39
N SER A 58 -0.35 0.21 -4.18
CA SER A 58 0.62 -0.19 -5.21
C SER A 58 0.70 -1.71 -5.38
N ASP A 59 -0.21 -2.47 -4.77
CA ASP A 59 -0.25 -3.94 -4.78
C ASP A 59 1.12 -4.58 -4.47
N LEU A 60 1.82 -4.00 -3.50
CA LEU A 60 3.12 -4.49 -3.06
C LEU A 60 2.96 -5.51 -1.95
N CYS A 61 3.65 -6.63 -2.09
CA CYS A 61 3.82 -7.56 -0.99
C CYS A 61 4.76 -6.95 0.07
N ILE A 62 4.60 -7.36 1.33
CA ILE A 62 5.43 -6.85 2.45
C ILE A 62 6.94 -7.00 2.19
N GLY A 63 7.35 -8.10 1.57
CA GLY A 63 8.75 -8.33 1.21
C GLY A 63 9.28 -7.30 0.20
N GLU A 64 8.45 -6.90 -0.76
CA GLU A 64 8.80 -5.90 -1.78
C GLU A 64 8.89 -4.51 -1.15
N VAL A 65 7.98 -4.16 -0.24
CA VAL A 65 8.02 -2.91 0.51
C VAL A 65 9.30 -2.82 1.35
N CYS A 66 9.66 -3.90 2.05
CA CYS A 66 10.89 -3.94 2.86
C CYS A 66 12.17 -3.83 2.04
N SER A 67 12.15 -4.29 0.79
CA SER A 67 13.29 -4.23 -0.12
C SER A 67 13.31 -2.99 -1.01
N LEU A 68 12.25 -2.18 -0.99
CA LEU A 68 12.11 -0.99 -1.82
C LEU A 68 13.22 0.02 -1.51
N ARG A 69 13.91 0.53 -2.53
CA ARG A 69 14.93 1.59 -2.36
C ARG A 69 14.37 2.94 -2.76
N TYR A 70 15.04 4.01 -2.33
CA TYR A 70 14.66 5.36 -2.71
C TYR A 70 14.75 5.61 -4.22
N GLU A 71 15.73 4.97 -4.87
CA GLU A 71 15.98 5.04 -6.32
C GLU A 71 14.89 4.38 -7.15
N ASP A 72 14.18 3.41 -6.57
CA ASP A 72 13.11 2.67 -7.23
C ASP A 72 11.81 3.51 -7.32
N VAL A 73 11.76 4.69 -6.70
CA VAL A 73 10.58 5.57 -6.65
C VAL A 73 10.64 6.60 -7.77
N ASP A 74 9.89 6.38 -8.84
CA ASP A 74 9.67 7.37 -9.90
C ASP A 74 8.53 8.33 -9.52
N ARG A 75 8.93 9.48 -9.00
CA ARG A 75 8.02 10.55 -8.57
C ARG A 75 7.36 11.28 -9.74
N LYS A 76 7.99 11.29 -10.92
CA LYS A 76 7.48 12.02 -12.09
C LYS A 76 6.37 11.22 -12.76
N ASN A 77 6.59 9.92 -12.92
CA ASN A 77 5.63 9.03 -13.58
C ASN A 77 4.67 8.34 -12.60
N LEU A 78 4.83 8.58 -11.29
CA LEU A 78 4.04 7.94 -10.22
C LEU A 78 4.11 6.41 -10.32
N ARG A 79 5.33 5.87 -10.34
CA ARG A 79 5.60 4.43 -10.44
C ARG A 79 6.69 3.98 -9.47
N LEU A 80 6.61 2.72 -9.06
CA LEU A 80 7.64 2.05 -8.27
C LEU A 80 8.27 0.95 -9.11
N HIS A 81 9.59 0.93 -9.17
CA HIS A 81 10.34 -0.13 -9.83
C HIS A 81 10.62 -1.26 -8.84
N ILE A 82 9.98 -2.41 -9.04
CA ILE A 82 10.12 -3.54 -8.13
C ILE A 82 11.16 -4.49 -8.70
N THR A 83 12.39 -4.38 -8.18
CA THR A 83 13.48 -5.31 -8.50
C THR A 83 13.31 -6.62 -7.73
N HIS A 84 13.44 -7.77 -8.40
CA HIS A 84 13.30 -9.11 -7.80
C HIS A 84 11.89 -9.45 -7.25
N GLY A 85 10.85 -9.28 -8.07
CA GLY A 85 9.52 -9.80 -7.75
C GLY A 85 9.47 -11.33 -7.59
N LYS A 86 8.32 -11.87 -7.16
CA LYS A 86 8.08 -13.29 -6.83
C LYS A 86 8.56 -14.32 -7.89
N ASN A 87 8.77 -13.90 -9.13
CA ASN A 87 9.26 -14.72 -10.26
C ASN A 87 10.61 -14.23 -10.85
N ARG A 88 11.41 -13.44 -10.10
CA ARG A 88 12.64 -12.79 -10.60
C ARG A 88 12.44 -11.88 -11.82
N HIS A 89 11.21 -11.45 -12.07
CA HIS A 89 10.92 -10.43 -13.07
C HIS A 89 10.74 -9.08 -12.40
N ASP A 90 11.39 -8.09 -12.99
CA ASP A 90 11.21 -6.70 -12.62
C ASP A 90 9.87 -6.21 -13.18
N ARG A 91 9.13 -5.46 -12.38
CA ARG A 91 7.87 -4.84 -12.80
C ARG A 91 7.75 -3.42 -12.30
N TYR A 92 6.89 -2.65 -12.93
CA TYR A 92 6.46 -1.35 -12.41
C TYR A 92 5.13 -1.48 -11.70
N ALA A 93 5.06 -1.01 -10.46
CA ALA A 93 3.81 -0.84 -9.72
C ALA A 93 3.34 0.62 -9.82
N ILE A 94 2.03 0.82 -9.79
CA ILE A 94 1.41 2.15 -9.79
C ILE A 94 1.60 2.76 -8.40
N LEU A 95 2.07 4.01 -8.32
CA LEU A 95 2.15 4.75 -7.07
C LEU A 95 1.02 5.77 -7.01
N SER A 96 0.16 5.68 -6.01
CA SER A 96 -0.86 6.72 -5.81
C SER A 96 -0.21 8.02 -5.31
N LYS A 97 -0.79 9.18 -5.66
CA LYS A 97 -0.30 10.48 -5.18
C LYS A 97 -0.33 10.58 -3.65
N ALA A 98 -1.38 10.04 -3.02
CA ALA A 98 -1.49 9.99 -1.56
C ALA A 98 -0.38 9.14 -0.92
N ALA A 99 -0.03 8.01 -1.52
CA ALA A 99 1.10 7.20 -1.04
C ALA A 99 2.44 7.91 -1.25
N LEU A 100 2.62 8.63 -2.36
CA LEU A 100 3.81 9.46 -2.58
C LEU A 100 3.92 10.59 -1.54
N ASP A 101 2.81 11.23 -1.18
CA ASP A 101 2.80 12.29 -0.16
C ASP A 101 3.19 11.73 1.22
N LEU A 102 2.66 10.56 1.60
CA LEU A 102 3.07 9.85 2.82
C LEU A 102 4.55 9.47 2.79
N LEU A 103 5.01 8.93 1.66
CA LEU A 103 6.41 8.58 1.45
C LEU A 103 7.34 9.78 1.59
N THR A 104 6.91 10.93 1.07
CA THR A 104 7.65 12.18 1.13
C THR A 104 7.75 12.70 2.55
N ARG A 105 6.64 12.67 3.31
CA ARG A 105 6.64 12.99 4.75
C ARG A 105 7.57 12.07 5.53
N TYR A 106 7.50 10.77 5.26
CA TYR A 106 8.37 9.78 5.87
C TYR A 106 9.85 10.07 5.59
N CYS A 107 10.22 10.35 4.34
CA CYS A 107 11.60 10.71 3.98
C CYS A 107 12.07 12.02 4.63
N PHE A 108 11.16 12.96 4.88
CA PHE A 108 11.47 14.23 5.54
C PHE A 108 11.75 14.03 7.04
N GLU A 109 10.94 13.21 7.71
CA GLU A 109 11.04 12.99 9.16
C GLU A 109 12.19 12.05 9.56
N TYR A 110 12.42 10.95 8.81
CA TYR A 110 13.47 9.98 9.12
C TYR A 110 14.80 10.26 8.40
N GLY A 111 14.84 11.30 7.56
CA GLY A 111 16.00 11.64 6.73
C GLY A 111 16.14 10.75 5.50
N LYS A 112 16.79 11.29 4.45
CA LYS A 112 16.97 10.60 3.18
C LYS A 112 17.93 9.42 3.34
N PRO A 113 17.51 8.16 3.13
CA PRO A 113 18.41 7.02 3.25
C PRO A 113 19.46 7.09 2.14
N ARG A 114 20.71 7.40 2.51
CA ARG A 114 21.86 7.38 1.60
C ARG A 114 22.40 5.94 1.56
N GLY A 115 21.98 5.17 0.56
CA GLY A 115 22.58 3.88 0.23
C GLY A 115 21.97 2.63 0.89
N GLY A 116 20.73 2.69 1.40
CA GLY A 116 20.02 1.55 2.00
C GLY A 116 18.56 1.44 1.57
N GLY A 117 17.89 0.37 2.01
CA GLY A 117 16.43 0.19 1.83
C GLY A 117 15.65 1.37 2.44
N LEU A 118 14.55 1.75 1.79
CA LEU A 118 13.73 2.91 2.15
C LEU A 118 13.17 2.78 3.57
N PHE A 119 12.83 1.56 3.96
CA PHE A 119 12.38 1.23 5.31
C PHE A 119 13.49 0.46 6.03
N PRO A 120 14.13 1.01 7.07
CA PRO A 120 15.15 0.29 7.82
C PRO A 120 14.52 -0.92 8.51
N LYS A 121 15.20 -2.07 8.47
CA LYS A 121 14.85 -3.20 9.34
C LYS A 121 14.96 -2.72 10.79
N GLN A 122 13.98 -3.05 11.63
CA GLN A 122 14.10 -2.79 13.06
C GLN A 122 15.29 -3.63 13.57
N ASN A 123 16.44 -2.98 13.79
CA ASN A 123 17.52 -3.61 14.54
C ASN A 123 17.03 -3.79 15.97
N GLY A 124 17.15 -5.00 16.51
CA GLY A 124 16.52 -5.46 17.75
C GLY A 124 17.00 -4.78 19.04
N HIS A 125 16.77 -3.48 19.18
CA HIS A 125 16.73 -2.82 20.47
C HIS A 125 15.29 -2.43 20.80
N ASN A 126 14.67 -3.38 21.50
CA ASN A 126 13.49 -3.30 22.34
C ASN A 126 12.92 -1.88 22.50
N HIS A 127 11.89 -1.55 21.71
CA HIS A 127 10.83 -0.68 22.22
C HIS A 127 9.64 -1.60 22.43
N ASN A 128 9.25 -1.78 23.69
CA ASN A 128 8.07 -2.51 24.10
C ASN A 128 6.85 -1.95 23.34
N ILE A 129 6.49 -2.59 22.24
CA ILE A 129 5.16 -2.41 21.65
C ILE A 129 4.26 -3.28 22.51
N SER A 130 3.69 -2.68 23.55
CA SER A 130 2.52 -3.24 24.20
C SER A 130 1.44 -3.39 23.12
N PRO A 131 0.92 -4.61 22.87
CA PRO A 131 -0.23 -4.78 21.99
C PRO A 131 -1.46 -4.24 22.71
N SER A 132 -1.76 -2.95 22.55
CA SER A 132 -3.06 -2.39 22.92
C SER A 132 -4.08 -2.72 21.83
N PHE A 133 -4.44 -4.00 21.75
CA PHE A 133 -5.72 -4.45 21.18
C PHE A 133 -6.66 -4.77 22.35
N GLU A 134 -7.32 -3.74 22.85
CA GLU A 134 -8.54 -3.78 23.69
C GLU A 134 -9.26 -2.46 23.40
N LYS A 135 -10.53 -2.38 23.01
CA LYS A 135 -11.70 -3.28 23.08
C LYS A 135 -12.49 -3.21 21.77
#